data_AF-K9SDH0-F1
#
_entry.id   AF-K9SDH0-F1
#
_cell.length_a   1.000
_cell.length_b   1.000
_cell.length_c   1.000
_cell.angle_alpha   90.00
_cell.angle_beta   90.00
_cell.angle_gamma   90.00
#
_symmetry.space_group_name_H-M   'P 1'
#
loop_
_entity.id
_entity.type
_entity.pdbx_description
1 polymer ?
#
loop_
_entity_poly.entity_id
_entity_poly.type
_entity_poly.pdbx_seq_one_letter_code
_entity_poly.pdbx_strand_id
1 'polypeptide(L)' 'MDPKHSSLRFPLWKYLNQPLFDNSSPLIMSPKRFWSLYQVQFLERCLARDCESESRPY' A
#
# COMPACT_ATOMS: atom_id res chain seq x y z
N MET A 1 9.05 22.76 3.37
CA MET A 1 9.82 21.52 3.57
C MET A 1 9.36 20.57 2.48
N ASP A 2 9.91 20.76 1.28
CA ASP A 2 9.50 20.07 0.07
C ASP A 2 10.31 18.78 -0.05
N PRO A 3 9.72 17.59 0.16
CA PRO A 3 10.44 16.37 -0.11
C PRO A 3 10.53 16.21 -1.62
N LYS A 4 11.68 16.60 -2.17
CA LYS A 4 12.09 16.30 -3.55
C LYS A 4 11.84 14.81 -3.79
N HIS A 5 10.84 14.57 -4.62
CA HIS A 5 10.34 13.25 -5.00
C HIS A 5 11.41 12.57 -5.85
N SER A 6 12.42 11.99 -5.18
CA SER A 6 13.35 11.07 -5.82
C SER A 6 12.51 9.92 -6.38
N SER A 7 12.60 9.73 -7.69
CA SER A 7 11.82 8.81 -8.51
C SER A 7 12.16 7.34 -8.27
N LEU A 8 12.35 6.96 -7.00
CA LEU A 8 12.30 5.58 -6.61
C LEU A 8 10.87 5.10 -6.88
N ARG A 9 10.66 4.39 -8.01
CA ARG A 9 9.40 3.69 -8.34
C ARG A 9 8.92 2.76 -7.22
N PHE A 10 9.78 2.51 -6.24
CA PHE A 10 9.52 1.78 -5.04
C PHE A 10 9.33 2.74 -3.85
N PRO A 11 8.20 2.66 -3.11
CA PRO A 11 7.97 3.45 -1.92
C PRO A 11 8.83 2.89 -0.78
N LEU A 12 10.11 3.26 -0.81
CA LEU A 12 11.13 2.81 0.13
C LEU A 12 10.67 3.09 1.58
N TRP A 13 10.02 4.23 1.79
CA TRP A 13 9.46 4.62 3.09
C TRP A 13 8.37 3.67 3.59
N LYS A 14 7.50 3.15 2.72
CA LYS A 14 6.45 2.20 3.12
C LYS A 14 7.03 0.83 3.42
N TYR A 15 8.07 0.44 2.70
CA TYR A 15 8.80 -0.79 2.98
C TYR A 15 9.65 -0.70 4.26
N LEU A 16 10.08 0.48 4.68
CA LEU A 16 10.78 0.63 5.95
C LEU A 16 9.81 0.70 7.15
N ASN A 17 8.59 1.18 6.91
CA ASN A 17 7.50 1.23 7.91
C ASN A 17 6.61 -0.03 7.93
N GLN A 18 7.11 -1.19 7.48
CA GLN A 18 6.37 -2.44 7.72
C GLN A 18 6.19 -2.62 9.23
N PRO A 19 5.02 -3.11 9.68
CA PRO A 19 4.88 -3.55 11.06
C PRO A 19 5.80 -4.76 11.26
N LEU A 20 6.94 -4.56 11.92
CA LEU A 20 8.01 -5.57 11.98
C LEU A 20 7.68 -6.77 12.91
N PHE A 21 6.54 -6.74 13.61
CA PHE A 21 6.20 -7.70 14.67
C PHE A 21 4.70 -7.97 14.79
N ASP A 22 3.92 -7.71 13.73
CA ASP A 22 2.48 -7.97 13.78
C ASP A 22 2.21 -9.44 13.41
N ASN A 23 1.50 -10.15 14.29
CA ASN A 23 1.12 -11.54 14.07
C ASN A 23 0.14 -11.70 12.90
N SER A 24 -0.52 -10.60 12.50
CA SER A 24 -1.44 -10.56 11.37
C SER A 24 -0.78 -10.25 10.02
N SER A 25 0.45 -9.71 10.02
CA SER A 25 1.16 -9.33 8.80
C SER A 25 2.57 -9.92 8.78
N PRO A 26 2.83 -10.98 7.99
CA PRO A 26 4.16 -11.57 7.91
C PRO A 26 5.15 -10.54 7.37
N LEU A 27 6.31 -10.45 8.02
CA LEU A 27 7.41 -9.58 7.60
C LEU A 27 7.88 -9.99 6.19
N ILE A 28 7.78 -9.06 5.22
CA ILE A 28 8.21 -9.31 3.84
C ILE A 28 9.60 -8.70 3.64
N MET A 29 10.63 -9.54 3.74
CA MET A 29 12.03 -9.12 3.55
C MET A 29 12.43 -8.87 2.10
N SER A 30 11.57 -9.23 1.13
CA SER A 30 11.85 -9.00 -0.30
C SER A 30 11.16 -7.71 -0.77
N PRO A 31 11.92 -6.66 -1.14
CA PRO A 31 11.34 -5.39 -1.59
C PRO A 31 10.41 -5.55 -2.80
N LYS A 32 10.79 -6.41 -3.76
CA LYS A 32 9.98 -6.69 -4.95
C LYS A 32 8.64 -7.33 -4.57
N ARG A 33 8.66 -8.30 -3.65
CA ARG A 33 7.45 -8.99 -3.19
C ARG A 33 6.52 -8.05 -2.42
N PHE A 34 7.09 -7.20 -1.56
CA PHE A 34 6.34 -6.16 -0.87
C PHE A 34 5.68 -5.20 -1.86
N TRP A 35 6.39 -4.79 -2.91
CA TRP A 35 5.84 -3.88 -3.91
C TRP A 35 4.64 -4.46 -4.63
N SER A 36 4.74 -5.70 -5.13
CA SER A 36 3.63 -6.36 -5.81
C SER A 36 2.40 -6.49 -4.91
N LEU A 37 2.59 -6.91 -3.66
CA LEU A 37 1.49 -7.02 -2.69
C LEU A 37 0.88 -5.66 -2.36
N TYR A 38 1.70 -4.64 -2.18
CA TYR A 38 1.25 -3.29 -1.91
C TYR A 38 0.40 -2.73 -3.07
N GLN A 39 0.79 -2.99 -4.33
CA GLN A 39 0.00 -2.57 -5.50
C GLN A 39 -1.36 -3.28 -5.55
N VAL A 40 -1.41 -4.58 -5.27
CA VAL A 40 -2.67 -5.34 -5.22
C VAL A 40 -3.59 -4.78 -4.14
N GLN A 41 -3.11 -4.64 -2.90
CA GLN A 41 -3.92 -4.08 -1.80
C GLN A 41 -4.35 -2.63 -2.05
N PHE A 42 -3.57 -1.86 -2.81
CA PHE A 42 -3.97 -0.52 -3.20
C PHE A 42 -5.13 -0.56 -4.20
N LEU A 43 -5.03 -1.40 -5.22
CA LEU A 43 -6.10 -1.61 -6.20
C LEU A 43 -7.38 -2.14 -5.53
N GLU A 44 -7.27 -3.12 -4.64
CA GLU A 44 -8.41 -3.66 -3.88
C GLU A 44 -9.14 -2.57 -3.08
N ARG A 45 -8.39 -1.68 -2.42
CA ARG A 45 -8.98 -0.56 -1.67
C ARG A 45 -9.63 0.47 -2.58
N CYS A 46 -9.05 0.75 -3.74
CA CYS A 46 -9.66 1.64 -4.73
C CYS A 46 -10.97 1.03 -5.26
N LEU A 47 -10.93 -0.23 -5.67
CA LEU A 47 -12.11 -0.98 -6.13
C LEU A 47 -13.21 -1.02 -5.07
N ALA A 48 -12.88 -1.32 -3.82
CA ALA A 48 -13.84 -1.34 -2.72
C ALA A 48 -14.47 0.06 -2.50
N ARG A 49 -13.66 1.12 -2.61
CA ARG A 49 -14.12 2.50 -2.41
C ARG A 49 -15.01 3.01 -3.54
N ASP A 50 -14.78 2.59 -4.78
CA ASP A 50 -15.67 2.90 -5.91
C ASP A 50 -17.03 2.22 -5.74
N CYS A 51 -17.08 0.97 -5.24
CA CYS A 51 -18.35 0.32 -4.90
C CYS A 51 -19.15 1.04 -3.79
N GLU A 52 -18.49 1.62 -2.79
CA GLU A 52 -19.20 2.36 -1.72
C GLU A 52 -19.81 3.69 -2.18
N SER A 53 -19.30 4.27 -3.28
CA SER A 53 -19.82 5.51 -3.83
C SER A 53 -21.14 5.33 -4.60
N GLU A 54 -21.45 4.11 -5.01
CA GLU A 54 -22.69 3.75 -5.71
C GLU A 54 -23.82 3.36 -4.74
N SER A 55 -23.51 3.11 -3.47
CA SER A 55 -24.46 2.66 -2.44
C SER A 55 -24.98 3.75 -1.51
N ARG A 56 -25.03 5.02 -1.95
CA ARG A 56 -25.83 6.06 -1.27
C ARG A 56 -27.20 6.19 -1.95
N PRO A 57 -28.27 5.56 -1.43
CA PRO A 57 -29.61 5.92 -1.86
C PRO A 57 -29.92 7.34 -1.35
N TYR A 58 -30.52 8.15 -2.23
CA TYR A 58 -31.04 9.49 -1.95
C TYR A 58 -32.03 9.51 -0.78
#